data_AF-A0A3D0NBS4-F1
#
_entry.id   AF-A0A3D0NBS4-F1
#
_cell.length_a   1.000
_cell.length_b   1.000
_cell.length_c   1.000
_cell.angle_alpha   90.00
_cell.angle_beta   90.00
_cell.angle_gamma   90.00
#
_symmetry.space_group_name_H-M   'P 1'
#
loop_
_entity.id
_entity.type
_entity.pdbx_description
1 polymer ?
#
loop_
_entity_poly.entity_id
_entity_poly.type
_entity_poly.pdbx_seq_one_letter_code
_entity_poly.pdbx_strand_id
1 'polypeptide(L)'
;MKSWIGINLILLLGFVADLRAQQPVPDKLVVLTFDDSVRSHYTIVRPILKEFGFGATFFITEGFEFQTDKENYMTWEQIAELDHAGFEIGNHTRDHVAITEANYKEQLQAINDRCEE
;
A
#
# COMPACT_ATOMS: atom_id res chain seq x y z
N MET A 1 -7.97 -45.22 -14.57
CA MET A 1 -7.51 -45.69 -13.25
C MET A 1 -7.22 -44.46 -12.41
N LYS A 2 -7.92 -44.34 -11.29
CA LYS A 2 -7.86 -43.19 -10.38
C LYS A 2 -6.57 -43.27 -9.57
N SER A 3 -5.85 -42.17 -9.44
CA SER A 3 -5.01 -41.89 -8.28
C SER A 3 -5.14 -40.40 -7.98
N TRP A 4 -5.92 -40.11 -6.94
CA TRP A 4 -5.86 -38.90 -6.14
C TRP A 4 -5.00 -39.24 -4.92
N ILE A 5 -4.24 -38.26 -4.39
CA ILE A 5 -4.26 -37.81 -2.98
C ILE A 5 -3.01 -36.97 -2.73
N GLY A 6 -3.23 -35.77 -2.19
CA GLY A 6 -2.20 -34.86 -1.72
C GLY A 6 -2.69 -33.43 -1.43
N ILE A 7 -4.00 -33.22 -1.21
CA ILE A 7 -4.50 -31.94 -0.68
C ILE A 7 -4.28 -31.97 0.84
N ASN A 8 -3.34 -31.16 1.34
CA ASN A 8 -3.29 -30.82 2.76
C ASN A 8 -4.43 -29.82 3.05
N LEU A 9 -5.63 -30.37 3.24
CA LEU A 9 -6.78 -29.67 3.79
C LEU A 9 -6.54 -29.53 5.29
N ILE A 10 -5.86 -28.46 5.70
CA ILE A 10 -5.85 -28.07 7.12
C ILE A 10 -7.25 -27.54 7.43
N LEU A 11 -8.04 -28.39 8.06
CA LEU A 11 -9.34 -28.05 8.64
C LEU A 11 -9.16 -26.92 9.67
N LEU A 12 -9.88 -25.83 9.44
CA LEU A 12 -10.34 -24.88 10.46
C LEU A 12 -10.95 -25.65 11.64
N LEU A 13 -10.45 -25.48 12.88
CA LEU A 13 -11.18 -25.63 14.15
C LEU A 13 -10.29 -25.36 15.40
N GLY A 14 -9.46 -24.30 15.42
CA GLY A 14 -8.55 -24.10 16.57
C GLY A 14 -8.12 -22.68 16.93
N PHE A 15 -8.38 -21.67 16.11
CA PHE A 15 -8.07 -20.28 16.46
C PHE A 15 -9.24 -19.40 16.08
N VAL A 16 -10.28 -19.40 16.92
CA VAL A 16 -10.97 -18.14 17.14
C VAL A 16 -9.97 -17.33 17.97
N ALA A 17 -8.99 -16.71 17.28
CA ALA A 17 -8.24 -15.64 17.88
C ALA A 17 -9.31 -14.65 18.34
N ASP A 18 -9.34 -14.39 19.65
CA ASP A 18 -10.23 -13.41 20.22
C ASP A 18 -10.03 -12.12 19.41
N LEU A 19 -11.04 -11.76 18.60
CA LEU A 19 -11.01 -10.58 17.74
C LEU A 19 -10.89 -9.27 18.56
N ARG A 20 -10.91 -9.38 19.90
CA ARG A 20 -10.71 -8.27 20.85
C ARG A 20 -9.40 -8.37 21.63
N ALA A 21 -8.63 -9.44 21.51
CA ALA A 21 -7.31 -9.52 22.09
C ALA A 21 -6.35 -8.68 21.23
N GLN A 22 -6.35 -7.36 21.49
CA GLN A 22 -5.31 -6.46 20.99
C GLN A 22 -3.96 -7.03 21.44
N GLN A 23 -3.18 -7.54 20.49
CA GLN A 23 -1.79 -7.86 20.76
C GLN A 23 -1.10 -6.59 21.24
N PRO A 24 -0.26 -6.66 22.28
CA PRO A 24 0.49 -5.48 22.71
C PRO A 24 1.34 -4.98 21.55
N VAL A 25 1.32 -3.67 21.31
CA VAL A 25 2.22 -3.04 20.33
C VAL A 25 3.65 -3.32 20.79
N PRO A 26 4.52 -3.90 19.93
CA PRO A 26 5.90 -4.18 20.30
C PRO A 26 6.63 -2.92 20.77
N ASP A 27 7.49 -3.07 21.78
CA ASP A 27 8.34 -1.99 22.25
C ASP A 27 9.21 -1.45 21.10
N LYS A 28 9.26 -0.12 20.97
CA LYS A 28 10.03 0.61 19.93
C LYS A 28 9.58 0.29 18.49
N LEU A 29 8.33 -0.13 18.28
CA LEU A 29 7.76 -0.19 16.94
C LEU A 29 7.76 1.20 16.29
N VAL A 30 8.22 1.27 15.04
CA VAL A 30 8.12 2.44 14.17
C VAL A 30 7.39 2.01 12.91
N VAL A 31 6.48 2.87 12.42
CA VAL A 31 5.80 2.70 11.14
C VAL A 31 6.31 3.81 10.22
N LEU A 32 6.77 3.43 9.04
CA LEU A 32 7.28 4.35 8.03
C LEU A 32 6.21 4.57 6.97
N THR A 33 5.76 5.81 6.83
CA THR A 33 4.76 6.21 5.84
C THR A 33 5.26 7.37 4.99
N PHE A 34 4.84 7.41 3.74
CA PHE A 34 5.30 8.38 2.74
C PHE A 34 4.12 8.84 1.88
N ASP A 35 3.87 10.14 1.84
CA ASP A 35 2.67 10.72 1.21
C ASP A 35 2.99 11.39 -0.15
N ASP A 36 2.00 11.80 -0.91
CA ASP A 36 2.14 12.72 -2.07
C ASP A 36 2.81 12.18 -3.35
N SER A 37 3.07 10.88 -3.47
CA SER A 37 3.56 10.26 -4.71
C SER A 37 4.89 10.85 -5.26
N VAL A 38 5.73 11.43 -4.41
CA VAL A 38 6.98 12.11 -4.83
C VAL A 38 7.97 11.11 -5.43
N ARG A 39 8.64 11.47 -6.54
CA ARG A 39 9.57 10.59 -7.27
C ARG A 39 10.73 10.08 -6.41
N SER A 40 11.18 10.87 -5.42
CA SER A 40 12.23 10.48 -4.48
C SER A 40 11.87 9.25 -3.65
N HIS A 41 10.58 8.95 -3.48
CA HIS A 41 10.11 7.75 -2.81
C HIS A 41 10.56 6.50 -3.56
N TYR A 42 10.44 6.53 -4.88
CA TYR A 42 10.94 5.45 -5.73
C TYR A 42 12.47 5.50 -5.87
N THR A 43 13.07 6.66 -6.15
CA THR A 43 14.50 6.72 -6.54
C THR A 43 15.48 6.70 -5.37
N ILE A 44 15.06 7.15 -4.18
CA ILE A 44 15.93 7.29 -3.00
C ILE A 44 15.43 6.42 -1.84
N VAL A 45 14.15 6.53 -1.46
CA VAL A 45 13.62 5.84 -0.28
C VAL A 45 13.58 4.32 -0.50
N ARG A 46 13.03 3.85 -1.63
CA ARG A 46 12.92 2.42 -1.97
C ARG A 46 14.24 1.65 -1.79
N PRO A 47 15.38 2.04 -2.39
CA PRO A 47 16.62 1.28 -2.23
C PRO A 47 17.13 1.27 -0.78
N ILE A 48 16.96 2.36 -0.03
CA ILE A 48 17.36 2.42 1.40
C ILE A 48 16.50 1.46 2.23
N LEU A 49 15.18 1.48 2.07
CA LEU A 49 14.30 0.56 2.78
C LEU A 49 14.64 -0.90 2.48
N LYS A 50 14.92 -1.21 1.20
CA LYS A 50 15.33 -2.56 0.79
C LYS A 50 16.68 -2.97 1.38
N GLU A 51 17.65 -2.06 1.43
CA GLU A 51 18.97 -2.32 2.03
C GLU A 51 18.86 -2.70 3.51
N PHE A 52 17.99 -2.03 4.26
CA PHE A 52 17.80 -2.29 5.69
C PHE A 52 16.70 -3.31 5.99
N GLY A 53 16.01 -3.83 4.98
CA GLY A 53 14.91 -4.79 5.14
C GLY A 53 13.69 -4.22 5.87
N PHE A 54 13.43 -2.91 5.73
CA PHE A 54 12.29 -2.25 6.36
C PHE A 54 11.05 -2.30 5.47
N GLY A 55 9.89 -2.50 6.09
CA GLY A 55 8.59 -2.26 5.46
C GLY A 55 8.21 -0.77 5.51
N ALA A 56 7.31 -0.37 4.61
CA ALA A 56 6.74 0.97 4.57
C ALA A 56 5.40 0.97 3.83
N THR A 57 4.62 2.01 4.07
CA THR A 57 3.38 2.31 3.35
C THR A 57 3.56 3.60 2.53
N PHE A 58 3.26 3.55 1.23
CA PHE A 58 3.25 4.73 0.35
C PHE A 58 1.81 5.14 0.07
N PHE A 59 1.40 6.29 0.56
CA PHE A 59 0.07 6.85 0.33
C PHE A 59 0.07 7.66 -0.97
N ILE A 60 -0.69 7.20 -1.96
CA ILE A 60 -0.66 7.69 -3.34
C ILE A 60 -1.78 8.70 -3.60
N THR A 61 -1.41 9.80 -4.24
CA THR A 61 -2.31 10.81 -4.82
C THR A 61 -1.93 11.08 -6.28
N GLU A 62 -2.91 11.52 -7.08
CA GLU A 62 -2.70 12.13 -8.41
C GLU A 62 -2.75 13.67 -8.36
N GLY A 63 -2.71 14.25 -7.16
CA GLY A 63 -2.76 15.69 -6.93
C GLY A 63 -1.50 16.42 -7.42
N PHE A 64 -1.48 17.74 -7.21
CA PHE A 64 -0.40 18.62 -7.67
C PHE A 64 -0.17 18.48 -9.19
N GLU A 65 1.09 18.37 -9.62
CA GLU A 65 1.48 18.14 -11.01
C GLU A 65 1.72 16.66 -11.33
N PHE A 66 1.22 15.71 -10.51
CA PHE A 66 1.46 14.27 -10.71
C PHE A 66 1.21 13.83 -12.15
N GLN A 67 0.12 14.27 -12.78
CA GLN A 67 -0.25 13.84 -14.13
C GLN A 67 0.73 14.31 -15.21
N THR A 68 1.46 15.41 -14.98
CA THR A 68 2.27 16.07 -16.02
C THR A 68 3.77 16.14 -15.70
N ASP A 69 4.16 16.15 -14.44
CA ASP A 69 5.55 16.30 -13.99
C ASP A 69 6.10 14.99 -13.43
N LYS A 70 6.63 14.15 -14.32
CA LYS A 70 7.29 12.89 -13.94
C LYS A 70 8.74 13.06 -13.51
N GLU A 71 9.29 14.28 -13.51
CA GLU A 71 10.61 14.54 -12.92
C GLU A 71 10.49 14.68 -11.40
N ASN A 72 9.37 15.19 -10.89
CA ASN A 72 9.14 15.35 -9.45
C ASN A 72 8.17 14.34 -8.84
N TYR A 73 7.26 13.74 -9.63
CA TYR A 73 6.29 12.75 -9.16
C TYR A 73 6.49 11.38 -9.83
N MET A 74 6.07 10.33 -9.14
CA MET A 74 6.16 8.96 -9.64
C MET A 74 5.23 8.70 -10.83
N THR A 75 5.53 7.67 -11.61
CA THR A 75 4.56 7.08 -12.55
C THR A 75 3.79 5.93 -11.89
N TRP A 76 2.67 5.51 -12.48
CA TRP A 76 1.92 4.35 -11.98
C TRP A 76 2.72 3.05 -12.11
N GLU A 77 3.58 2.93 -13.11
CA GLU A 77 4.51 1.80 -13.23
C GLU A 77 5.50 1.77 -12.07
N GLN A 78 6.03 2.92 -11.65
CA GLN A 78 6.90 3.00 -10.47
C GLN A 78 6.16 2.67 -9.18
N ILE A 79 4.89 3.04 -9.07
CA ILE A 79 4.03 2.72 -7.92
C ILE A 79 3.76 1.20 -7.86
N ALA A 80 3.41 0.57 -8.99
CA ALA A 80 3.22 -0.87 -9.07
C ALA A 80 4.52 -1.63 -8.74
N GLU A 81 5.68 -1.10 -9.12
CA GLU A 81 6.97 -1.68 -8.72
C GLU A 81 7.26 -1.56 -7.22
N LEU A 82 6.70 -0.57 -6.50
CA LEU A 82 6.79 -0.52 -5.04
C LEU A 82 5.96 -1.66 -4.41
N ASP A 83 4.74 -1.89 -4.90
CA ASP A 83 3.89 -3.00 -4.46
C ASP A 83 4.56 -4.36 -4.71
N HIS A 84 5.05 -4.59 -5.94
CA HIS A 84 5.78 -5.80 -6.30
C HIS A 84 7.07 -5.99 -5.50
N ALA A 85 7.64 -4.93 -4.94
CA ALA A 85 8.80 -4.99 -4.05
C ALA A 85 8.44 -5.31 -2.58
N GLY A 86 7.15 -5.48 -2.27
CA GLY A 86 6.64 -5.85 -0.95
C GLY A 86 6.31 -4.67 -0.04
N PHE A 87 6.21 -3.45 -0.58
CA PHE A 87 5.73 -2.29 0.17
C PHE A 87 4.21 -2.18 0.09
N GLU A 88 3.58 -1.61 1.11
CA GLU A 88 2.15 -1.37 1.11
C GLU A 88 1.82 -0.09 0.32
N ILE A 89 0.77 -0.14 -0.50
CA ILE A 89 0.22 1.02 -1.20
C ILE A 89 -1.08 1.44 -0.53
N GLY A 90 -1.12 2.70 -0.09
CA GLY A 90 -2.27 3.33 0.54
C GLY A 90 -2.87 4.43 -0.32
N ASN A 91 -4.11 4.82 0.00
CA ASN A 91 -4.84 5.87 -0.71
C ASN A 91 -4.64 7.24 -0.02
N HIS A 92 -4.17 8.24 -0.76
CA HIS A 92 -4.00 9.62 -0.29
C HIS A 92 -4.92 10.62 -1.00
N THR A 93 -6.10 10.16 -1.45
CA THR A 93 -7.07 10.91 -2.24
C THR A 93 -6.56 11.28 -3.64
N ARG A 94 -7.47 11.48 -4.59
CA ARG A 94 -7.10 11.79 -5.97
C ARG A 94 -6.34 13.10 -6.09
N ASP A 95 -6.91 14.20 -5.60
CA ASP A 95 -6.46 15.55 -5.96
C ASP A 95 -5.75 16.28 -4.82
N HIS A 96 -5.55 15.62 -3.67
CA HIS A 96 -4.98 16.22 -2.46
C HIS A 96 -5.76 17.49 -2.02
N VAL A 97 -7.09 17.40 -2.07
CA VAL A 97 -8.01 18.46 -1.63
C VAL A 97 -8.61 18.14 -0.27
N ALA A 98 -9.11 19.16 0.42
CA ALA A 98 -9.85 18.95 1.66
C ALA A 98 -11.06 18.04 1.42
N ILE A 99 -11.18 16.99 2.24
CA ILE A 99 -12.25 16.01 2.13
C ILE A 99 -13.53 16.55 2.78
N THR A 100 -14.64 16.34 2.08
CA THR A 100 -16.01 16.69 2.47
C THR A 100 -16.94 15.53 2.18
N GLU A 101 -18.12 15.52 2.77
CA GLU A 101 -19.18 14.55 2.46
C GLU A 101 -19.53 14.50 0.96
N ALA A 102 -19.34 15.61 0.24
CA ALA A 102 -19.68 15.69 -1.18
C ALA A 102 -18.60 15.06 -2.09
N ASN A 103 -17.32 15.07 -1.69
CA ASN A 103 -16.22 14.66 -2.58
C ASN A 103 -15.50 13.38 -2.16
N TYR A 104 -15.64 12.90 -0.91
CA TYR A 104 -14.79 11.81 -0.39
C TYR A 104 -14.88 10.53 -1.24
N LYS A 105 -16.06 10.19 -1.76
CA LYS A 105 -16.24 8.98 -2.58
C LYS A 105 -15.45 9.05 -3.89
N GLU A 106 -15.56 10.17 -4.60
CA GLU A 106 -14.83 10.36 -5.86
C GLU A 106 -13.33 10.36 -5.62
N GLN A 107 -12.89 11.07 -4.58
CA GLN A 107 -11.48 11.18 -4.20
C GLN A 107 -10.87 9.82 -3.83
N LEU A 108 -11.61 8.96 -3.14
CA LEU A 108 -11.15 7.61 -2.79
C LEU A 108 -11.21 6.67 -4.00
N GLN A 109 -12.34 6.63 -4.71
CA GLN A 109 -12.55 5.67 -5.78
C GLN A 109 -11.53 5.83 -6.91
N ALA A 110 -11.21 7.07 -7.28
CA ALA A 110 -10.28 7.33 -8.38
C ALA A 110 -8.88 6.73 -8.14
N ILE A 111 -8.40 6.67 -6.89
CA ILE A 111 -7.12 6.01 -6.56
C ILE A 111 -7.32 4.50 -6.40
N ASN A 112 -8.42 4.06 -5.79
CA ASN A 112 -8.70 2.62 -5.64
C ASN A 112 -8.80 1.91 -7.00
N ASP A 113 -9.46 2.52 -7.98
CA ASP A 113 -9.59 1.96 -9.34
C ASP A 113 -8.22 1.73 -9.96
N ARG A 114 -7.25 2.64 -9.75
CA ARG A 114 -5.88 2.48 -10.26
C ARG A 114 -5.10 1.36 -9.58
N CYS A 115 -5.44 1.01 -8.35
CA CYS A 115 -4.84 -0.12 -7.63
C CYS A 115 -5.44 -1.47 -8.05
N GLU A 116 -6.53 -1.49 -8.80
CA GLU A 116 -7.15 -2.71 -9.35
C GLU A 116 -6.67 -3.06 -10.77
N GLU A 117 -5.97 -2.13 -11.44
CA GLU A 117 -5.38 -2.28 -12.78
C GLU A 117 -4.07 -3.10 -12.79
#